data_AF-A0A2E4YAP8-F1
#
_entry.id   AF-A0A2E4YAP8-F1
#
_cell.length_a   1.000
_cell.length_b   1.000
_cell.length_c   1.000
_cell.angle_alpha   90.00
_cell.angle_beta   90.00
_cell.angle_gamma   90.00
#
_symmetry.space_group_name_H-M   'P 1'
#
loop_
_entity.id
_entity.type
_entity.pdbx_description
1 polymer ?
#
loop_
_entity_poly.entity_id
_entity_poly.type
_entity_poly.pdbx_seq_one_letter_code
_entity_poly.pdbx_strand_id
1 'polypeptide(L)'
;MKNKGNSNMQVQEQKSIDDIVDSALKDAGIEIDENSAEPVVFDYTDKEVKEMIVAGRVRMLIKHPFFGTLATRLKLVEAEWCPTAAVDGKHFYYNCDFFRTLTPEEIDFVVGHEVLHCVYDHCGEGGRLFDFDEKDRDAKLWNVAADYKVNQGCVESRIGVMPKSALFDPKYHGKYTEEIYQYLKTTGQGQDKETLDQHIMGNGNDSTGGTGENDPTGRKAPIKISKEEAKQLKDQMKQAVVQAAQTAGAGNMPGDIKRLVKSMTEPKMDWRQLLNTSILSLLKSDFTWMKQSRKSRSMGVYLPGQTMIL
;
A
#
# COMPACT_ATOMS: atom_id res chain seq x y z
N MET A 1 -69.18 43.37 -13.86
CA MET A 1 -68.69 42.03 -13.43
C MET A 1 -67.46 41.70 -14.25
N LYS A 2 -66.31 41.49 -13.59
CA LYS A 2 -64.98 41.43 -14.23
C LYS A 2 -64.74 40.07 -14.87
N ASN A 3 -64.25 40.10 -16.10
CA ASN A 3 -63.71 38.99 -16.87
C ASN A 3 -62.22 38.81 -16.53
N LYS A 4 -61.74 37.55 -16.42
CA LYS A 4 -60.35 37.02 -16.36
C LYS A 4 -60.51 35.55 -15.91
N GLY A 5 -60.29 34.52 -16.73
CA GLY A 5 -59.06 34.19 -17.45
C GLY A 5 -58.24 33.22 -16.58
N ASN A 6 -58.23 31.92 -16.90
CA ASN A 6 -56.98 31.15 -16.87
C ASN A 6 -57.11 29.80 -17.60
N SER A 7 -56.13 29.61 -18.48
CA SER A 7 -55.82 28.49 -19.34
C SER A 7 -55.36 27.26 -18.57
N ASN A 8 -55.85 26.08 -18.96
CA ASN A 8 -55.34 24.78 -18.55
C ASN A 8 -53.88 24.63 -19.00
N MET A 9 -52.94 24.71 -18.07
CA MET A 9 -51.54 24.39 -18.28
C MET A 9 -51.36 22.90 -17.95
N GLN A 10 -51.16 22.08 -18.98
CA GLN A 10 -50.81 20.67 -18.81
C GLN A 10 -49.46 20.59 -18.07
N VAL A 11 -49.47 19.95 -16.92
CA VAL A 11 -48.26 19.62 -16.15
C VAL A 11 -47.51 18.56 -16.95
N GLN A 12 -46.35 18.91 -17.49
CA GLN A 12 -45.44 17.94 -18.10
C GLN A 12 -44.87 17.06 -16.97
N GLU A 13 -45.10 15.75 -17.06
CA GLU A 13 -44.44 14.75 -16.24
C GLU A 13 -42.92 14.93 -16.34
N GLN A 14 -42.32 15.25 -15.20
CA GLN A 14 -40.88 15.38 -15.04
C GLN A 14 -40.32 13.95 -15.08
N LYS A 15 -39.77 13.54 -16.24
CA LYS A 15 -39.12 12.23 -16.40
C LYS A 15 -38.05 12.05 -15.32
N SER A 16 -37.99 10.86 -14.72
CA SER A 16 -36.97 10.53 -13.72
C SER A 16 -35.58 10.72 -14.33
N ILE A 17 -34.60 11.10 -13.52
CA ILE A 17 -33.20 11.15 -13.93
C ILE A 17 -32.78 9.77 -14.48
N ASP A 18 -33.33 8.71 -13.91
CA ASP A 18 -33.08 7.32 -14.33
C ASP A 18 -33.57 7.08 -15.76
N ASP A 19 -34.75 7.58 -16.14
CA ASP A 19 -35.28 7.43 -17.51
C ASP A 19 -34.39 8.14 -18.54
N ILE A 20 -33.76 9.24 -18.14
CA ILE A 20 -32.85 10.02 -18.99
C ILE A 20 -31.53 9.27 -19.15
N VAL A 21 -30.99 8.74 -18.06
CA VAL A 21 -29.75 7.95 -18.05
C VAL A 21 -29.93 6.66 -18.86
N ASP A 22 -31.03 5.94 -18.66
CA ASP A 22 -31.33 4.71 -19.41
C ASP A 22 -31.49 4.97 -20.91
N SER A 23 -32.13 6.09 -21.28
CA SER A 23 -32.23 6.49 -22.69
C SER A 23 -30.87 6.82 -23.30
N ALA A 24 -29.99 7.49 -22.54
CA ALA A 24 -28.66 7.86 -23.01
C ALA A 24 -27.73 6.63 -23.13
N LEU A 25 -27.83 5.67 -22.22
CA LEU A 25 -27.08 4.41 -22.27
C LEU A 25 -27.51 3.54 -23.47
N LYS A 26 -28.82 3.52 -23.74
CA LYS A 26 -29.39 2.82 -24.90
C LYS A 26 -28.97 3.45 -26.22
N ASP A 27 -28.94 4.78 -26.31
CA ASP A 27 -28.46 5.50 -27.49
C ASP A 27 -26.95 5.30 -27.72
N ALA A 28 -26.18 5.02 -26.67
CA ALA A 28 -24.75 4.69 -26.74
C ALA A 28 -24.47 3.22 -27.10
N GLY A 29 -25.50 2.38 -27.27
CA GLY A 29 -25.35 0.96 -27.60
C GLY A 29 -24.78 0.11 -26.45
N ILE A 30 -24.89 0.60 -25.21
CA ILE A 30 -24.49 -0.13 -24.01
C ILE A 30 -25.74 -0.87 -23.50
N GLU A 31 -25.80 -2.19 -23.73
CA GLU A 31 -26.82 -3.03 -23.11
C GLU A 31 -26.51 -3.13 -21.61
N ILE A 32 -27.43 -2.64 -20.77
CA ILE A 32 -27.39 -2.90 -19.33
C ILE A 32 -27.62 -4.40 -19.17
N ASP A 33 -26.63 -5.13 -18.66
CA ASP A 33 -26.78 -6.56 -18.37
C ASP A 33 -27.79 -6.72 -17.22
N GLU A 34 -29.06 -6.95 -17.59
CA GLU A 34 -30.15 -7.23 -16.66
C GLU A 34 -29.91 -8.49 -15.80
N ASN A 35 -28.86 -9.28 -16.09
CA ASN A 35 -28.43 -10.43 -15.28
C ASN A 35 -27.21 -10.16 -14.39
N SER A 36 -26.71 -8.92 -14.32
CA SER A 36 -25.79 -8.53 -13.27
C SER A 36 -26.52 -8.64 -11.93
N ALA A 37 -26.22 -9.70 -11.16
CA ALA A 37 -26.81 -9.89 -9.85
C ALA A 37 -26.69 -8.59 -9.03
N GLU A 38 -27.82 -8.07 -8.53
CA GLU A 38 -27.82 -6.92 -7.63
C GLU A 38 -26.82 -7.18 -6.50
N PRO A 39 -26.02 -6.18 -6.09
CA PRO A 39 -25.08 -6.35 -5.00
C PRO A 39 -25.86 -6.84 -3.78
N VAL A 40 -25.46 -7.98 -3.22
CA VAL A 40 -26.10 -8.51 -2.02
C VAL A 40 -25.72 -7.58 -0.87
N VAL A 41 -26.60 -6.63 -0.56
CA VAL A 41 -26.44 -5.74 0.59
C VAL A 41 -27.02 -6.45 1.81
N PHE A 42 -26.17 -6.79 2.76
CA PHE A 42 -26.63 -7.31 4.05
C PHE A 42 -27.14 -6.15 4.92
N ASP A 43 -28.26 -6.37 5.62
CA ASP A 43 -28.87 -5.40 6.54
C ASP A 43 -28.09 -5.36 7.87
N TYR A 44 -26.89 -4.77 7.83
CA TYR A 44 -26.02 -4.57 8.98
C TYR A 44 -25.95 -3.10 9.37
N THR A 45 -25.98 -2.82 10.67
CA THR A 45 -25.68 -1.48 11.22
C THR A 45 -24.19 -1.15 11.08
N ASP A 46 -23.82 0.14 11.07
CA ASP A 46 -22.41 0.57 10.99
C ASP A 46 -21.56 -0.03 12.12
N LYS A 47 -22.19 -0.24 13.28
CA LYS A 47 -21.55 -0.88 14.44
C LYS A 47 -21.23 -2.35 14.16
N GLU A 48 -22.17 -3.10 13.57
CA GLU A 48 -21.97 -4.51 13.21
C GLU A 48 -20.89 -4.65 12.14
N VAL A 49 -20.87 -3.77 11.13
CA VAL A 49 -19.80 -3.74 10.12
C VAL A 49 -18.43 -3.56 10.78
N LYS A 50 -18.31 -2.62 11.72
CA LYS A 50 -17.07 -2.43 12.48
C LYS A 50 -16.70 -3.68 13.28
N GLU A 51 -17.66 -4.34 13.91
CA GLU A 51 -17.45 -5.59 14.64
C GLU A 51 -17.01 -6.74 13.72
N MET A 52 -17.53 -6.81 12.49
CA MET A 52 -17.09 -7.77 11.47
C MET A 52 -15.65 -7.55 11.05
N ILE A 53 -15.22 -6.30 10.84
CA ILE A 53 -13.82 -5.97 10.53
C ILE A 53 -12.92 -6.32 11.72
N VAL A 54 -13.34 -6.01 12.95
CA VAL A 54 -12.60 -6.40 14.17
C VAL A 54 -12.49 -7.92 14.28
N ALA A 55 -13.57 -8.65 14.04
CA ALA A 55 -13.57 -10.11 14.02
C ALA A 55 -12.62 -10.67 12.95
N GLY A 56 -12.57 -10.08 11.76
CA GLY A 56 -11.64 -10.44 10.70
C GLY A 56 -10.17 -10.25 11.12
N ARG A 57 -9.85 -9.13 11.76
CA ARG A 57 -8.50 -8.88 12.32
C ARG A 57 -8.11 -9.91 13.38
N VAL A 58 -9.05 -10.33 14.24
CA VAL A 58 -8.82 -11.38 15.23
C VAL A 58 -8.61 -12.75 14.55
N ARG A 59 -9.45 -13.11 13.57
CA ARG A 59 -9.27 -14.35 12.78
C ARG A 59 -7.90 -14.36 12.10
N MET A 60 -7.49 -13.23 11.54
CA MET A 60 -6.19 -13.07 10.89
C MET A 60 -5.03 -13.24 11.87
N LEU A 61 -5.14 -12.74 13.10
CA LEU A 61 -4.12 -12.95 14.13
C LEU A 61 -3.90 -14.43 14.45
N ILE A 62 -4.96 -15.24 14.39
CA ILE A 62 -4.91 -16.68 14.67
C ILE A 62 -4.39 -17.46 13.46
N LYS A 63 -4.93 -17.20 12.25
CA LYS A 63 -4.62 -17.96 11.03
C LYS A 63 -3.33 -17.51 10.35
N HIS A 64 -3.05 -16.20 10.39
CA HIS A 64 -1.94 -15.56 9.69
C HIS A 64 -1.23 -14.54 10.62
N PRO A 65 -0.48 -15.01 11.63
CA PRO A 65 0.03 -14.14 12.72
C PRO A 65 0.82 -12.92 12.25
N PHE A 66 1.59 -13.06 11.17
CA PHE A 66 2.32 -11.94 10.55
C PHE A 66 1.37 -10.80 10.16
N PHE A 67 0.33 -11.13 9.39
CA PHE A 67 -0.65 -10.17 8.90
C PHE A 67 -1.53 -9.62 10.01
N GLY A 68 -2.03 -10.49 10.92
CA GLY A 68 -2.88 -10.05 12.02
C GLY A 68 -2.17 -9.13 13.01
N THR A 69 -0.87 -9.34 13.26
CA THR A 69 -0.07 -8.43 14.10
C THR A 69 0.01 -7.04 13.49
N LEU A 70 0.16 -6.93 12.17
CA LEU A 70 0.18 -5.63 11.48
C LEU A 70 -1.23 -5.03 11.38
N ALA A 71 -2.22 -5.85 11.04
CA ALA A 71 -3.62 -5.46 10.95
C ALA A 71 -4.10 -4.82 12.26
N THR A 72 -3.73 -5.38 13.42
CA THR A 72 -4.12 -4.88 14.75
C THR A 72 -3.48 -3.53 15.13
N ARG A 73 -2.41 -3.11 14.46
CA ARG A 73 -1.77 -1.80 14.69
C ARG A 73 -2.50 -0.65 14.01
N LEU A 74 -3.18 -0.91 12.91
CA LEU A 74 -3.93 0.11 12.18
C LEU A 74 -5.17 0.56 12.97
N LYS A 75 -5.40 1.87 13.04
CA LYS A 75 -6.58 2.45 13.71
C LYS A 75 -7.76 2.45 12.75
N LEU A 76 -8.84 1.77 13.11
CA LEU A 76 -10.07 1.77 12.31
C LEU A 76 -10.73 3.15 12.33
N VAL A 77 -10.94 3.71 11.14
CA VAL A 77 -11.63 4.98 10.93
C VAL A 77 -12.72 4.75 9.87
N GLU A 78 -13.97 5.01 10.22
CA GLU A 78 -15.06 4.99 9.25
C GLU A 78 -14.90 6.22 8.34
N ALA A 79 -14.92 6.03 7.02
CA ALA A 79 -14.63 7.05 6.03
C ALA A 79 -15.67 7.05 4.90
N GLU A 80 -16.49 8.10 4.84
CA GLU A 80 -17.53 8.27 3.81
C GLU A 80 -16.96 8.77 2.48
N TRP A 81 -15.79 9.41 2.52
CA TRP A 81 -15.11 9.94 1.32
C TRP A 81 -14.42 8.84 0.50
N CYS A 82 -14.12 7.70 1.12
CA CYS A 82 -13.55 6.56 0.44
C CYS A 82 -14.70 5.65 -0.02
N PRO A 83 -14.79 5.28 -1.31
CA PRO A 83 -15.83 4.37 -1.78
C PRO A 83 -15.73 2.97 -1.17
N THR A 84 -14.53 2.56 -0.73
CA THR A 84 -14.25 1.17 -0.32
C THR A 84 -13.40 1.11 0.96
N ALA A 85 -12.09 0.97 0.83
CA ALA A 85 -11.12 0.95 1.92
C ALA A 85 -9.87 1.76 1.53
N ALA A 86 -9.09 2.18 2.52
CA ALA A 86 -7.82 2.87 2.30
C ALA A 86 -6.90 2.76 3.51
N VAL A 87 -5.60 2.87 3.27
CA VAL A 87 -4.58 2.98 4.32
C VAL A 87 -3.59 4.11 4.08
N ASP A 88 -3.04 4.62 5.18
CA ASP A 88 -1.95 5.61 5.20
C ASP A 88 -0.72 5.12 6.00
N GLY A 89 -0.73 3.86 6.45
CA GLY A 89 0.27 3.26 7.33
C GLY A 89 -0.03 3.37 8.84
N LYS A 90 -1.07 4.11 9.24
CA LYS A 90 -1.51 4.29 10.64
C LYS A 90 -2.99 4.00 10.83
N HIS A 91 -3.81 4.44 9.90
CA HIS A 91 -5.24 4.31 9.88
C HIS A 91 -5.65 3.31 8.80
N PHE A 92 -6.70 2.57 9.11
CA PHE A 92 -7.45 1.74 8.18
C PHE A 92 -8.79 2.42 8.02
N TYR A 93 -8.95 3.10 6.89
CA TYR A 93 -10.18 3.76 6.50
C TYR A 93 -11.11 2.74 5.85
N TYR A 94 -12.38 2.75 6.23
CA TYR A 94 -13.36 1.82 5.68
C TYR A 94 -14.71 2.48 5.47
N ASN A 95 -15.37 2.11 4.39
CA ASN A 95 -16.74 2.52 4.08
C ASN A 95 -17.73 1.41 4.48
N CYS A 96 -18.70 1.72 5.34
CA CYS A 96 -19.65 0.72 5.81
C CYS A 96 -20.50 0.13 4.66
N ASP A 97 -20.89 0.93 3.67
CA ASP A 97 -21.72 0.48 2.55
C ASP A 97 -20.99 -0.53 1.68
N PHE A 98 -19.70 -0.32 1.44
CA PHE A 98 -18.88 -1.30 0.74
C PHE A 98 -18.76 -2.60 1.53
N PHE A 99 -18.40 -2.54 2.82
CA PHE A 99 -18.22 -3.74 3.64
C PHE A 99 -19.51 -4.53 3.88
N ARG A 100 -20.69 -3.89 3.79
CA ARG A 100 -22.00 -4.57 3.80
C ARG A 100 -22.23 -5.47 2.60
N THR A 101 -21.46 -5.32 1.52
CA THR A 101 -21.59 -6.18 0.33
C THR A 101 -20.67 -7.39 0.38
N LEU A 102 -19.80 -7.48 1.39
CA LEU A 102 -18.75 -8.48 1.48
C LEU A 102 -19.10 -9.58 2.47
N THR A 103 -18.72 -10.81 2.13
CA THR A 103 -18.72 -11.95 3.05
C THR A 103 -17.60 -11.83 4.10
N PRO A 104 -17.68 -12.52 5.25
CA PRO A 104 -16.61 -12.51 6.25
C PRO A 104 -15.23 -12.89 5.70
N GLU A 105 -15.17 -13.84 4.75
CA GLU A 105 -13.94 -14.26 4.09
C GLU A 105 -13.41 -13.21 3.11
N GLU A 106 -14.28 -12.47 2.42
CA GLU A 106 -13.89 -11.32 1.59
C GLU A 106 -13.39 -10.15 2.44
N ILE A 107 -13.98 -9.92 3.61
CA ILE A 107 -13.47 -8.94 4.58
C ILE A 107 -12.05 -9.33 5.04
N ASP A 108 -11.80 -10.62 5.31
CA ASP A 108 -10.45 -11.08 5.65
C ASP A 108 -9.46 -10.78 4.52
N PHE A 109 -9.88 -10.92 3.26
CA PHE A 109 -9.07 -10.57 2.08
C PHE A 109 -8.77 -9.07 2.01
N VAL A 110 -9.79 -8.21 2.11
CA VAL A 110 -9.62 -6.75 2.09
C VAL A 110 -8.71 -6.29 3.24
N VAL A 111 -8.89 -6.82 4.44
CA VAL A 111 -7.99 -6.49 5.57
C VAL A 111 -6.54 -6.90 5.28
N GLY A 112 -6.34 -8.07 4.65
CA GLY A 112 -4.99 -8.54 4.27
C GLY A 112 -4.37 -7.69 3.16
N HIS A 113 -5.20 -7.26 2.20
CA HIS A 113 -4.85 -6.39 1.10
C HIS A 113 -4.28 -5.06 1.61
N GLU A 114 -5.04 -4.35 2.44
CA GLU A 114 -4.62 -3.08 3.04
C GLU A 114 -3.33 -3.21 3.87
N VAL A 115 -3.18 -4.32 4.61
CA VAL A 115 -1.94 -4.59 5.36
C VAL A 115 -0.76 -4.75 4.42
N LEU A 116 -0.94 -5.41 3.27
CA LEU A 116 0.12 -5.58 2.29
C LEU A 116 0.50 -4.27 1.59
N HIS A 117 -0.44 -3.35 1.36
CA HIS A 117 -0.09 -2.00 0.90
C HIS A 117 0.84 -1.28 1.88
N CYS A 118 0.61 -1.44 3.19
CA CYS A 118 1.52 -0.94 4.21
C CYS A 118 2.89 -1.66 4.18
N VAL A 119 2.91 -2.98 4.01
CA VAL A 119 4.15 -3.79 4.00
C VAL A 119 5.04 -3.45 2.80
N TYR A 120 4.45 -3.31 1.61
CA TYR A 120 5.18 -2.97 0.38
C TYR A 120 5.41 -1.48 0.21
N ASP A 121 5.03 -0.64 1.18
CA ASP A 121 5.26 0.80 1.16
C ASP A 121 4.57 1.47 -0.04
N HIS A 122 3.35 1.01 -0.35
CA HIS A 122 2.52 1.49 -1.46
C HIS A 122 1.63 2.68 -1.11
N CYS A 123 1.53 3.06 0.17
CA CYS A 123 0.69 4.15 0.66
C CYS A 123 1.50 5.21 1.41
N GLY A 124 0.89 6.38 1.61
CA GLY A 124 1.41 7.45 2.46
C GLY A 124 2.47 8.34 1.80
N GLU A 125 2.85 9.41 2.51
CA GLU A 125 3.85 10.36 2.03
C GLU A 125 5.26 9.73 2.08
N GLY A 126 5.86 9.56 0.90
CA GLY A 126 7.15 8.89 0.73
C GLY A 126 7.05 7.40 0.43
N GLY A 127 5.88 6.87 0.07
CA GLY A 127 5.76 5.52 -0.52
C GLY A 127 6.60 5.34 -1.79
N ARG A 128 6.68 4.10 -2.29
CA ARG A 128 7.56 3.69 -3.40
C ARG A 128 7.36 4.46 -4.71
N LEU A 129 6.16 5.00 -4.95
CA LEU A 129 5.91 5.87 -6.10
C LEU A 129 6.79 7.14 -6.07
N PHE A 130 7.13 7.64 -4.88
CA PHE A 130 7.97 8.84 -4.72
C PHE A 130 9.45 8.58 -5.02
N ASP A 131 9.86 7.32 -5.23
CA ASP A 131 11.20 6.97 -5.71
C ASP A 131 11.40 7.36 -7.20
N PHE A 132 10.30 7.61 -7.94
CA PHE A 132 10.33 8.10 -9.32
C PHE A 132 10.38 9.64 -9.38
N ASP A 133 10.94 10.17 -10.46
CA ASP A 133 10.88 11.60 -10.79
C ASP A 133 9.42 12.08 -10.90
N GLU A 134 9.15 13.31 -10.46
CA GLU A 134 7.78 13.90 -10.47
C GLU A 134 7.07 13.79 -11.81
N LYS A 135 7.78 14.02 -12.92
CA LYS A 135 7.26 13.94 -14.30
C LYS A 135 6.81 12.53 -14.70
N ASP A 136 7.26 11.50 -13.98
CA ASP A 136 7.05 10.10 -14.31
C ASP A 136 6.05 9.39 -13.39
N ARG A 137 5.51 10.12 -12.39
CA ARG A 137 4.53 9.62 -11.42
C ARG A 137 3.11 9.68 -12.01
N ASP A 138 2.46 8.54 -12.09
CA ASP A 138 1.04 8.38 -12.34
C ASP A 138 0.46 7.59 -11.18
N ALA A 139 -0.22 8.29 -10.26
CA ALA A 139 -0.74 7.69 -9.04
C ALA A 139 -1.85 6.66 -9.33
N LYS A 140 -2.71 6.90 -10.33
CA LYS A 140 -3.79 5.96 -10.68
C LYS A 140 -3.18 4.67 -11.22
N LEU A 141 -2.23 4.78 -12.14
CA LEU A 141 -1.58 3.62 -12.72
C LEU A 141 -0.72 2.86 -11.70
N TRP A 142 -0.10 3.58 -10.75
CA TRP A 142 0.62 2.96 -9.63
C TRP A 142 -0.30 2.16 -8.74
N ASN A 143 -1.48 2.68 -8.40
CA ASN A 143 -2.46 1.95 -7.60
C ASN A 143 -2.88 0.65 -8.31
N VAL A 144 -3.17 0.71 -9.62
CA VAL A 144 -3.47 -0.50 -10.42
C VAL A 144 -2.32 -1.52 -10.36
N ALA A 145 -1.07 -1.07 -10.48
CA ALA A 145 0.09 -1.95 -10.38
C ALA A 145 0.29 -2.54 -8.97
N ALA A 146 0.06 -1.72 -7.95
CA ALA A 146 0.15 -2.10 -6.55
C ALA A 146 -0.90 -3.16 -6.20
N ASP A 147 -2.15 -2.98 -6.64
CA ASP A 147 -3.24 -3.93 -6.43
C ASP A 147 -2.93 -5.29 -7.05
N TYR A 148 -2.40 -5.32 -8.28
CA TYR A 148 -1.99 -6.59 -8.90
C TYR A 148 -0.97 -7.33 -8.03
N LYS A 149 0.02 -6.61 -7.51
CA LYS A 149 1.04 -7.18 -6.64
C LYS A 149 0.44 -7.66 -5.31
N VAL A 150 -0.41 -6.84 -4.71
CA VAL A 150 -0.98 -7.10 -3.38
C VAL A 150 -2.01 -8.22 -3.42
N ASN A 151 -2.95 -8.20 -4.37
CA ASN A 151 -3.93 -9.27 -4.55
C ASN A 151 -3.25 -10.61 -4.78
N GLN A 152 -2.18 -10.62 -5.57
CA GLN A 152 -1.36 -11.81 -5.71
C GLN A 152 -0.76 -12.28 -4.37
N GLY A 153 -0.20 -11.36 -3.58
CA GLY A 153 0.32 -11.66 -2.24
C GLY A 153 -0.73 -12.24 -1.29
N CYS A 154 -1.96 -11.71 -1.31
CA CYS A 154 -3.09 -12.25 -0.55
C CYS A 154 -3.45 -13.68 -0.97
N VAL A 155 -3.54 -13.93 -2.28
CA VAL A 155 -3.84 -15.26 -2.84
C VAL A 155 -2.74 -16.27 -2.49
N GLU A 156 -1.47 -15.91 -2.64
CA GLU A 156 -0.33 -16.76 -2.27
C GLU A 156 -0.30 -17.08 -0.77
N SER A 157 -0.70 -16.11 0.05
CA SER A 157 -0.80 -16.25 1.50
C SER A 157 -2.06 -16.99 1.95
N ARG A 158 -3.00 -17.28 1.03
CA ARG A 158 -4.31 -17.87 1.30
C ARG A 158 -5.13 -17.07 2.32
N ILE A 159 -5.07 -15.75 2.23
CA ILE A 159 -5.84 -14.87 3.10
C ILE A 159 -7.23 -14.69 2.51
N GLY A 160 -8.26 -15.10 3.24
CA GLY A 160 -9.65 -14.85 2.88
C GLY A 160 -10.05 -15.41 1.50
N VAL A 161 -11.10 -14.84 0.93
CA VAL A 161 -11.58 -15.10 -0.43
C VAL A 161 -11.50 -13.79 -1.21
N MET A 162 -10.90 -13.82 -2.40
CA MET A 162 -10.76 -12.62 -3.22
C MET A 162 -12.12 -12.15 -3.76
N PRO A 163 -12.52 -10.89 -3.53
CA PRO A 163 -13.74 -10.32 -4.12
C PRO A 163 -13.68 -10.37 -5.65
N LYS A 164 -14.81 -10.55 -6.31
CA LYS A 164 -14.87 -10.64 -7.79
C LYS A 164 -14.40 -9.37 -8.50
N SER A 165 -14.54 -8.21 -7.86
CA SER A 165 -14.09 -6.92 -8.35
C SER A 165 -12.56 -6.73 -8.26
N ALA A 166 -11.82 -7.63 -7.62
CA ALA A 166 -10.39 -7.48 -7.41
C ALA A 166 -9.56 -7.69 -8.69
N LEU A 167 -8.55 -6.84 -8.88
CA LEU A 167 -7.59 -6.96 -9.96
C LEU A 167 -6.63 -8.14 -9.72
N PHE A 168 -6.72 -9.18 -10.54
CA PHE A 168 -5.79 -10.31 -10.50
C PHE A 168 -5.43 -10.77 -11.91
N ASP A 169 -4.13 -10.97 -12.17
CA ASP A 169 -3.64 -11.48 -13.44
C ASP A 169 -2.40 -12.37 -13.19
N PRO A 170 -2.49 -13.70 -13.44
CA PRO A 170 -1.39 -14.63 -13.23
C PRO A 170 -0.09 -14.26 -13.96
N LYS A 171 -0.14 -13.45 -15.03
CA LYS A 171 1.06 -13.07 -15.79
C LYS A 171 2.03 -12.21 -14.98
N TYR A 172 1.55 -11.52 -13.95
CA TYR A 172 2.38 -10.71 -13.08
C TYR A 172 3.08 -11.52 -11.99
N HIS A 173 2.95 -12.84 -12.04
CA HIS A 173 3.46 -13.68 -10.98
C HIS A 173 4.97 -13.51 -10.73
N GLY A 174 5.33 -13.16 -9.48
CA GLY A 174 6.71 -12.98 -9.06
C GLY A 174 7.34 -11.65 -9.46
N LYS A 175 6.59 -10.73 -10.08
CA LYS A 175 7.04 -9.38 -10.38
C LYS A 175 6.92 -8.46 -9.17
N TYR A 176 7.71 -7.39 -9.17
CA TYR A 176 7.57 -6.27 -8.25
C TYR A 176 6.62 -5.21 -8.81
N THR A 177 6.04 -4.39 -7.94
CA THR A 177 5.10 -3.32 -8.31
C THR A 177 5.67 -2.39 -9.37
N GLU A 178 6.95 -2.04 -9.26
CA GLU A 178 7.65 -1.17 -10.21
C GLU A 178 7.73 -1.79 -11.61
N GLU A 179 7.92 -3.11 -11.70
CA GLU A 179 7.96 -3.83 -12.98
C GLU A 179 6.58 -3.85 -13.64
N ILE A 180 5.52 -4.07 -12.84
CA ILE A 180 4.13 -4.03 -13.30
C ILE A 180 3.77 -2.62 -13.75
N TYR A 181 4.12 -1.60 -12.96
CA TYR A 181 3.89 -0.20 -13.26
C TYR A 181 4.56 0.21 -14.57
N GLN A 182 5.84 -0.11 -14.76
CA GLN A 182 6.56 0.18 -15.99
C GLN A 182 5.94 -0.54 -17.20
N TYR A 183 5.52 -1.79 -17.03
CA TYR A 183 4.84 -2.55 -18.08
C TYR A 183 3.50 -1.91 -18.47
N LEU A 184 2.67 -1.54 -17.48
CA LEU A 184 1.39 -0.88 -17.73
C LEU A 184 1.58 0.49 -18.39
N LYS A 185 2.59 1.26 -17.97
CA LYS A 185 2.93 2.56 -18.56
C LYS A 185 3.37 2.44 -20.03
N THR A 186 4.10 1.37 -20.36
CA THR A 186 4.59 1.13 -21.72
C THR A 186 3.50 0.58 -22.64
N THR A 187 2.58 -0.24 -22.12
CA THR A 187 1.56 -0.93 -22.94
C THR A 187 0.22 -0.22 -22.99
N GLY A 188 -0.04 0.73 -22.08
CA GLY A 188 -1.34 1.42 -21.95
C GLY A 188 -2.45 0.58 -21.31
N GLN A 189 -2.21 -0.70 -20.99
CA GLN A 189 -3.23 -1.65 -20.50
C GLN A 189 -3.82 -1.35 -19.12
N GLY A 190 -3.38 -0.30 -18.44
CA GLY A 190 -3.81 0.07 -17.09
C GLY A 190 -4.73 1.30 -17.02
N GLN A 191 -4.97 2.02 -18.13
CA GLN A 191 -5.70 3.29 -18.10
C GLN A 191 -7.20 3.13 -17.80
N ASP A 192 -7.80 2.03 -18.29
CA ASP A 192 -9.24 1.73 -18.17
C ASP A 192 -9.59 0.89 -16.93
N LYS A 193 -8.62 0.62 -16.05
CA LYS A 193 -8.84 -0.22 -14.87
C LYS A 193 -9.16 0.62 -13.65
N GLU A 194 -10.11 0.14 -12.87
CA GLU A 194 -10.45 0.67 -11.56
C GLU A 194 -9.91 -0.27 -10.48
N THR A 195 -9.36 0.33 -9.41
CA THR A 195 -8.84 -0.38 -8.25
C THR A 195 -9.96 -0.64 -7.26
N LEU A 196 -9.77 -1.66 -6.42
CA LEU A 196 -10.75 -1.99 -5.38
C LEU A 196 -10.74 -0.96 -4.25
N ASP A 197 -9.69 -0.14 -4.17
CA ASP A 197 -9.40 0.76 -3.08
C ASP A 197 -8.73 2.07 -3.52
N GLN A 198 -8.62 3.00 -2.56
CA GLN A 198 -7.96 4.28 -2.75
C GLN A 198 -6.75 4.40 -1.83
N HIS A 199 -5.55 4.16 -2.36
CA HIS A 199 -4.32 4.45 -1.61
C HIS A 199 -4.10 5.96 -1.55
N ILE A 200 -4.09 6.50 -0.32
CA ILE A 200 -3.77 7.90 -0.10
C ILE A 200 -2.28 8.11 -0.40
N MET A 201 -2.00 8.82 -1.49
CA MET A 201 -0.64 9.23 -1.86
C MET A 201 -0.35 10.64 -1.38
N GLY A 202 0.82 10.84 -0.75
CA GLY A 202 1.24 12.17 -0.29
C GLY A 202 0.40 12.69 0.88
N ASN A 203 0.19 14.02 0.94
CA ASN A 203 -0.49 14.70 2.05
C ASN A 203 -2.04 14.66 1.95
N GLY A 204 -2.61 13.60 1.35
CA GLY A 204 -4.06 13.43 1.26
C GLY A 204 -4.78 14.26 0.19
N ASN A 205 -4.06 14.99 -0.66
CA ASN A 205 -4.65 15.88 -1.66
C ASN A 205 -4.72 15.28 -3.08
N ASP A 206 -3.94 14.24 -3.38
CA ASP A 206 -3.72 13.77 -4.76
C ASP A 206 -4.60 12.56 -5.14
N SER A 207 -5.44 12.08 -4.22
CA SER A 207 -6.29 10.91 -4.42
C SER A 207 -7.74 11.28 -4.10
N THR A 208 -8.44 11.93 -5.04
CA THR A 208 -9.92 12.06 -5.21
C THR A 208 -10.84 12.22 -3.98
N GLY A 209 -10.33 12.53 -2.80
CA GLY A 209 -11.07 12.50 -1.53
C GLY A 209 -11.19 13.88 -0.93
N GLY A 210 -12.21 14.62 -1.38
CA GLY A 210 -12.81 15.75 -0.68
C GLY A 210 -11.90 16.96 -0.38
N THR A 211 -12.21 18.11 -1.00
CA THR A 211 -11.75 19.44 -0.56
C THR A 211 -12.42 19.87 0.76
N GLY A 212 -12.52 18.96 1.72
CA GLY A 212 -13.19 19.15 3.00
C GLY A 212 -12.26 19.76 4.04
N GLU A 213 -12.81 20.66 4.85
CA GLU A 213 -12.18 21.19 6.07
C GLU A 213 -11.53 20.07 6.88
N ASN A 214 -10.40 20.36 7.55
CA ASN A 214 -9.67 19.40 8.38
C ASN A 214 -10.61 18.73 9.40
N ASP A 215 -11.08 17.54 9.10
CA ASP A 215 -11.94 16.74 9.97
C ASP A 215 -11.03 15.91 10.89
N PRO A 216 -10.95 16.22 12.20
CA PRO A 216 -10.11 15.48 13.14
C PRO A 216 -10.57 14.03 13.33
N THR A 217 -11.79 13.68 12.90
CA THR A 217 -12.32 12.32 13.00
C THR A 217 -11.91 11.43 11.82
N GLY A 218 -11.52 12.02 10.68
CA GLY A 218 -11.18 11.31 9.45
C GLY A 218 -12.38 10.75 8.67
N ARG A 219 -13.61 11.08 9.09
CA ARG A 219 -14.84 10.53 8.51
C ARG A 219 -15.20 11.18 7.18
N LYS A 220 -15.02 12.49 7.06
CA LYS A 220 -15.38 13.25 5.86
C LYS A 220 -14.21 13.56 4.92
N ALA A 221 -12.98 13.49 5.43
CA ALA A 221 -11.75 13.69 4.67
C ALA A 221 -10.62 12.85 5.26
N PRO A 222 -9.60 12.49 4.46
CA PRO A 222 -8.41 11.81 4.96
C PRO A 222 -7.70 12.67 6.02
N ILE A 223 -7.14 12.02 7.04
CA ILE A 223 -6.40 12.71 8.11
C ILE A 223 -5.06 13.14 7.53
N LYS A 224 -4.81 14.45 7.48
CA LYS A 224 -3.54 14.99 7.01
C LYS A 224 -2.43 14.67 8.00
N ILE A 225 -1.32 14.16 7.49
CA ILE A 225 -0.12 13.82 8.25
C ILE A 225 0.99 14.72 7.73
N SER A 226 1.79 15.30 8.62
CA SER A 226 2.96 16.09 8.20
C SER A 226 4.06 15.20 7.61
N LYS A 227 4.96 15.76 6.78
CA LYS A 227 6.05 15.00 6.15
C LYS A 227 6.93 14.28 7.17
N GLU A 228 7.24 14.97 8.26
CA GLU A 228 8.05 14.46 9.36
C GLU A 228 7.34 13.29 10.07
N GLU A 229 6.04 13.43 10.33
CA GLU A 229 5.23 12.36 10.93
C GLU A 229 5.09 11.17 9.99
N ALA A 230 4.95 11.40 8.68
CA ALA A 230 4.87 10.35 7.68
C ALA A 230 6.17 9.52 7.62
N LYS A 231 7.33 10.20 7.68
CA LYS A 231 8.62 9.51 7.77
C LYS A 231 8.74 8.67 9.04
N GLN A 232 8.35 9.23 10.20
CA GLN A 232 8.35 8.49 11.45
C GLN A 232 7.41 7.29 11.41
N LEU A 233 6.23 7.45 10.83
CA LEU A 233 5.24 6.39 10.68
C LEU A 233 5.78 5.27 9.79
N LYS A 234 6.45 5.62 8.69
CA LYS A 234 7.10 4.67 7.80
C LYS A 234 8.20 3.88 8.51
N ASP A 235 9.03 4.54 9.30
CA ASP A 235 10.08 3.88 10.08
C ASP A 235 9.47 2.96 11.16
N GLN A 236 8.40 3.39 11.82
CA GLN A 236 7.65 2.56 12.77
C GLN A 236 6.99 1.34 12.11
N MET A 237 6.42 1.51 10.90
CA MET A 237 5.83 0.43 10.14
C MET A 237 6.89 -0.58 9.72
N LYS A 238 8.05 -0.13 9.20
CA LYS A 238 9.18 -1.01 8.88
C LYS A 238 9.66 -1.81 10.09
N GLN A 239 9.80 -1.17 11.25
CA GLN A 239 10.15 -1.86 12.49
C GLN A 239 9.08 -2.88 12.89
N ALA A 240 7.81 -2.53 12.77
CA ALA A 240 6.70 -3.44 13.05
C ALA A 240 6.69 -4.65 12.10
N VAL A 241 6.99 -4.45 10.82
CA VAL A 241 7.12 -5.53 9.83
C VAL A 241 8.26 -6.47 10.20
N VAL A 242 9.43 -5.95 10.57
CA VAL A 242 10.56 -6.78 11.02
C VAL A 242 10.21 -7.54 12.31
N GLN A 243 9.57 -6.90 13.28
CA GLN A 243 9.16 -7.53 14.53
C GLN A 243 8.09 -8.61 14.31
N ALA A 244 7.08 -8.32 13.49
CA ALA A 244 6.03 -9.29 13.13
C ALA A 244 6.64 -10.48 12.39
N ALA A 245 7.61 -10.24 11.50
CA ALA A 245 8.32 -11.29 10.79
C ALA A 245 9.14 -12.20 11.71
N GLN A 246 9.79 -11.63 12.74
CA GLN A 246 10.51 -12.40 13.75
C GLN A 246 9.56 -13.23 14.64
N THR A 247 8.38 -12.68 14.95
CA THR A 247 7.40 -13.31 15.86
C THR A 247 6.58 -14.40 15.18
N ALA A 248 6.22 -14.22 13.91
CA ALA A 248 5.32 -15.14 13.18
C ALA A 248 5.94 -16.53 12.90
N GLY A 249 7.24 -16.69 13.07
CA GLY A 249 7.94 -17.97 12.87
C GLY A 249 8.11 -18.37 11.39
N ALA A 250 8.90 -19.43 11.16
CA ALA A 250 9.19 -19.92 9.81
C ALA A 250 7.96 -20.57 9.17
N GLY A 251 7.47 -20.01 8.06
CA GLY A 251 6.38 -20.60 7.27
C GLY A 251 5.16 -19.69 7.09
N ASN A 252 4.96 -18.72 7.99
CA ASN A 252 3.78 -17.84 8.00
C ASN A 252 3.96 -16.54 7.20
N MET A 253 4.92 -16.51 6.27
CA MET A 253 5.18 -15.35 5.42
C MET A 253 5.48 -15.77 3.97
N PRO A 254 4.95 -15.04 2.98
CA PRO A 254 5.35 -15.10 1.59
C PRO A 254 6.86 -14.97 1.35
N GLY A 255 7.34 -15.59 0.28
CA GLY A 255 8.77 -15.64 -0.05
C GLY A 255 9.35 -14.27 -0.40
N ASP A 256 8.57 -13.40 -1.03
CA ASP A 256 8.94 -12.03 -1.36
C ASP A 256 9.00 -11.12 -0.12
N ILE A 257 8.06 -11.25 0.82
CA ILE A 257 8.10 -10.54 2.11
C ILE A 257 9.31 -10.99 2.93
N LYS A 258 9.66 -12.28 2.92
CA LYS A 258 10.90 -12.77 3.53
C LYS A 258 12.14 -12.10 2.93
N ARG A 259 12.19 -11.93 1.60
CA ARG A 259 13.28 -11.21 0.92
C ARG A 259 13.29 -9.72 1.30
N LEU A 260 12.13 -9.10 1.38
CA LEU A 260 11.97 -7.70 1.80
C LEU A 260 12.49 -7.49 3.23
N VAL A 261 12.03 -8.29 4.19
CA VAL A 261 12.49 -8.24 5.59
C VAL A 261 14.00 -8.48 5.68
N LYS A 262 14.51 -9.49 4.96
CA LYS A 262 15.95 -9.76 4.91
C LYS A 262 16.73 -8.54 4.44
N SER A 263 16.26 -7.86 3.40
CA SER A 263 16.89 -6.64 2.88
C SER A 263 16.83 -5.44 3.84
N MET A 264 15.86 -5.41 4.76
CA MET A 264 15.76 -4.39 5.82
C MET A 264 16.69 -4.71 6.99
N THR A 265 16.88 -5.99 7.32
CA THR A 265 17.70 -6.43 8.45
C THR A 265 19.18 -6.58 8.12
N GLU A 266 19.52 -6.82 6.85
CA GLU A 266 20.92 -6.89 6.42
C GLU A 266 21.46 -5.46 6.28
N PRO A 267 22.44 -5.05 7.11
CA PRO A 267 23.05 -3.75 6.95
C PRO A 267 23.72 -3.71 5.57
N LYS A 268 23.36 -2.70 4.75
CA LYS A 268 24.12 -2.35 3.56
C LYS A 268 25.46 -1.73 4.00
N MET A 269 26.36 -2.56 4.54
CA MET A 269 27.73 -2.12 4.78
C MET A 269 28.37 -1.83 3.44
N ASP A 270 29.00 -0.66 3.32
CA ASP A 270 29.85 -0.37 2.17
C ASP A 270 30.92 -1.45 2.10
N TRP A 271 30.95 -2.20 1.01
CA TRP A 271 31.91 -3.28 0.81
C TRP A 271 33.35 -2.77 0.97
N ARG A 272 33.62 -1.48 0.71
CA ARG A 272 34.92 -0.84 0.98
C ARG A 272 35.26 -0.80 2.45
N GLN A 273 34.29 -0.51 3.31
CA GLN A 273 34.48 -0.53 4.76
C GLN A 273 34.68 -1.95 5.27
N LEU A 274 33.92 -2.92 4.75
CA LEU A 274 34.13 -4.34 5.06
C LEU A 274 35.51 -4.83 4.63
N LEU A 275 35.95 -4.49 3.42
CA LEU A 275 37.28 -4.83 2.92
C LEU A 275 38.37 -4.13 3.71
N ASN A 276 38.20 -2.85 4.06
CA ASN A 276 39.19 -2.14 4.86
C ASN A 276 39.32 -2.75 6.26
N THR A 277 38.21 -3.01 6.94
CA THR A 277 38.21 -3.69 8.24
C THR A 277 38.83 -5.08 8.15
N SER A 278 38.51 -5.84 7.09
CA SER A 278 39.07 -7.18 6.88
C SER A 278 40.58 -7.12 6.58
N ILE A 279 41.02 -6.22 5.70
CA ILE A 279 42.43 -6.00 5.36
C ILE A 279 43.21 -5.56 6.60
N LEU A 280 42.71 -4.59 7.36
CA LEU A 280 43.32 -4.13 8.61
C LEU A 280 43.37 -5.25 9.66
N SER A 281 42.35 -6.11 9.74
CA SER A 281 42.35 -7.26 10.65
C SER A 281 43.34 -8.37 10.26
N LEU A 282 43.63 -8.50 8.97
CA LEU A 282 44.58 -9.49 8.43
C LEU A 282 46.03 -8.96 8.44
N LEU A 283 46.21 -7.65 8.30
CA LEU A 283 47.52 -7.00 8.32
C LEU A 283 48.00 -6.81 9.76
N LYS A 284 48.71 -7.82 10.27
CA LYS A 284 49.38 -7.77 11.59
C LYS A 284 50.50 -6.73 11.69
N SER A 285 51.03 -6.25 10.58
CA SER A 285 52.14 -5.30 10.59
C SER A 285 52.21 -4.47 9.32
N ASP A 286 52.40 -3.17 9.50
CA ASP A 286 52.58 -2.21 8.41
C ASP A 286 54.01 -1.66 8.41
N PHE A 287 54.48 -1.21 7.26
CA PHE A 287 55.82 -0.66 7.09
C PHE A 287 55.73 0.85 6.89
N THR A 288 56.34 1.60 7.80
CA THR A 288 56.39 3.06 7.71
C THR A 288 57.80 3.54 7.38
N TRP A 289 57.88 4.55 6.51
CA TRP A 289 59.13 5.26 6.24
C TRP A 289 59.44 6.32 7.30
N MET A 290 58.47 6.69 8.14
CA MET A 290 58.68 7.64 9.24
C MET A 290 59.63 7.09 10.31
N LYS A 291 59.74 5.76 10.43
CA LYS A 291 60.63 5.09 11.36
C LYS A 291 61.54 4.15 10.59
N GLN A 292 62.84 4.35 10.67
CA GLN A 292 63.81 3.49 9.97
C GLN A 292 63.95 2.13 10.67
N SER A 293 64.11 1.06 9.89
CA SER A 293 64.41 -0.27 10.41
C SER A 293 65.76 -0.29 11.15
N ARG A 294 65.76 -0.69 12.43
CA ARG A 294 67.01 -0.75 13.23
C ARG A 294 68.04 -1.71 12.64
N LYS A 295 67.60 -2.79 11.99
CA LYS A 295 68.47 -3.79 11.35
C LYS A 295 69.08 -3.29 10.04
N SER A 296 68.39 -2.40 9.32
CA SER A 296 68.91 -1.89 8.04
C SER A 296 69.87 -0.72 8.24
N ARG A 297 69.71 0.07 9.32
CA ARG A 297 70.61 1.19 9.68
C ARG A 297 72.07 0.76 9.78
N SER A 298 72.36 -0.43 10.30
CA SER A 298 73.73 -0.95 10.41
C SER A 298 74.35 -1.38 9.07
N MET A 299 73.54 -1.58 8.02
CA MET A 299 73.98 -1.99 6.69
C MET A 299 74.07 -0.82 5.71
N GLY A 300 73.83 0.43 6.16
CA GLY A 300 73.87 1.62 5.30
C GLY A 300 72.72 1.72 4.29
N VAL A 301 71.72 0.83 4.38
CA VAL A 301 70.54 0.81 3.49
C VAL A 301 69.32 1.33 4.25
N TYR A 302 68.68 2.36 3.70
CA TYR A 302 67.45 2.93 4.27
C TYR A 302 66.24 2.09 3.87
N LEU A 303 65.70 1.33 4.82
CA LEU A 303 64.49 0.51 4.66
C LEU A 303 63.41 0.95 5.68
N PRO A 304 62.12 0.78 5.34
CA PRO A 304 61.02 1.18 6.21
C PRO A 304 60.97 0.29 7.45
N GLY A 305 60.61 0.87 8.58
CA GLY A 305 60.47 0.20 9.86
C GLY A 305 59.06 -0.36 10.04
N GLN A 306 58.97 -1.48 10.75
CA GLN A 306 57.70 -2.13 11.03
C GLN A 306 56.97 -1.42 12.18
N THR A 307 55.68 -1.14 11.97
CA THR A 307 54.77 -0.58 12.98
C THR A 307 53.64 -1.58 13.21
N MET A 308 53.36 -1.84 14.49
CA MET A 308 52.19 -2.65 14.87
C MET A 308 50.97 -1.74 14.77
N ILE A 309 50.00 -2.13 13.94
CA ILE A 309 48.67 -1.54 13.96
C ILE A 309 47.98 -2.15 15.20
N LEU A 310 47.66 -1.30 16.19
CA LEU A 310 46.83 -1.69 17.33
C LEU A 310 45.35 -1.63 16.95
#